data_AF-A0A0D2CXV3-F1
#
_entry.id   AF-A0A0D2CXV3-F1
#
_cell.length_a   1.000
_cell.length_b   1.000
_cell.length_c   1.000
_cell.angle_alpha   90.00
_cell.angle_beta   90.00
_cell.angle_gamma   90.00
#
_symmetry.space_group_name_H-M   'P 1'
#
loop_
_entity.id
_entity.type
_entity.pdbx_description
1 polymer ?
#
loop_
_entity_poly.entity_id
_entity_poly.type
_entity_poly.pdbx_seq_one_letter_code
_entity_poly.pdbx_strand_id
1 'polypeptide(L)'
;MTTSAQPDEPYTYRRGLEDVNQTITVAGALITLVREPIAAILEHTAKNKVLKESLGEWTGEAFKVKGCGIPFLEAEAFKAHLVQHDGVFTPTGDCTATAGWPHLLHALSIRPGLDILDWRPATDGQVPLRNGGMAMEVAGEVICHIINIYREQEEPTHVVKVLKRCADSKECVLPFGKLAWTEVDGKTVATFTAKGKKQTMSPRVPFGSLGQHLDKGTVWATYSNVLEHGISDTKLAWPKPGTSKDKRDQMELLVSNMIKIQNPTKPLLLTYRWLKKASVLKSKFLSRNDEDKSFLNDIIATVEAAPELDGIHKRGLKERITRYFMFEKDFQCGIGESDFTDPSYPVSPQVLVQRTLDGYSGLPADNWKRELHDLGAQVKKVLFLEPIVILGGMVRVLDFGTIDDMWGKTVQL
;
A
#
# COMPACT_ATOMS: atom_id res chain seq x y z
N MET A 1 -43.69 29.15 -97.84
CA MET A 1 -43.97 29.33 -96.40
C MET A 1 -43.16 28.29 -95.66
N THR A 2 -42.05 28.74 -95.11
CA THR A 2 -41.07 27.97 -94.33
C THR A 2 -41.37 28.21 -92.85
N THR A 3 -41.65 27.15 -92.09
CA THR A 3 -41.64 27.20 -90.63
C THR A 3 -40.79 26.05 -90.10
N SER A 4 -39.66 26.49 -89.54
CA SER A 4 -38.64 25.75 -88.79
C SER A 4 -39.25 25.11 -87.54
N ALA A 5 -39.07 23.80 -87.37
CA ALA A 5 -39.23 23.13 -86.08
C ALA A 5 -37.91 23.26 -85.29
N GLN A 6 -37.94 23.93 -84.14
CA GLN A 6 -36.90 23.80 -83.12
C GLN A 6 -37.11 22.48 -82.35
N PRO A 7 -36.05 21.80 -81.90
CA PRO A 7 -36.16 20.56 -81.14
C PRO A 7 -36.43 20.83 -79.65
N ASP A 8 -37.40 20.09 -79.09
CA ASP A 8 -37.65 19.94 -77.65
C ASP A 8 -36.52 19.13 -76.99
N GLU A 9 -35.37 19.75 -76.72
CA GLU A 9 -34.28 19.15 -75.89
C GLU A 9 -34.03 19.90 -74.56
N PRO A 10 -34.94 19.83 -73.58
CA PRO A 10 -34.51 19.94 -72.18
C PRO A 10 -35.09 18.88 -71.23
N TYR A 11 -36.06 18.07 -71.66
CA TYR A 11 -36.84 17.19 -70.77
C TYR A 11 -36.25 15.79 -70.59
N THR A 12 -35.57 15.25 -71.60
CA THR A 12 -34.93 13.92 -71.57
C THR A 12 -33.61 13.91 -70.79
N TYR A 13 -32.81 14.98 -70.91
CA TYR A 13 -31.55 15.13 -70.17
C TYR A 13 -31.78 15.23 -68.65
N ARG A 14 -32.83 15.96 -68.23
CA ARG A 14 -33.17 16.15 -66.82
C ARG A 14 -33.60 14.84 -66.14
N ARG A 15 -34.43 14.03 -66.83
CA ARG A 15 -34.80 12.68 -66.36
C ARG A 15 -33.61 11.74 -66.26
N GLY A 16 -32.72 11.75 -67.27
CA GLY A 16 -31.51 10.94 -67.23
C GLY A 16 -30.59 11.27 -66.05
N LEU A 17 -30.54 12.55 -65.64
CA LEU A 17 -29.78 13.01 -64.48
C LEU A 17 -30.43 12.62 -63.14
N GLU A 18 -31.76 12.64 -63.08
CA GLU A 18 -32.52 12.17 -61.91
C GLU A 18 -32.38 10.65 -61.70
N ASP A 19 -32.44 9.86 -62.78
CA ASP A 19 -32.26 8.41 -62.73
C ASP A 19 -30.84 8.01 -62.32
N VAL A 20 -29.82 8.74 -62.80
CA VAL A 20 -28.42 8.55 -62.38
C VAL A 20 -28.25 8.90 -60.90
N ASN A 21 -28.83 10.01 -60.44
CA ASN A 21 -28.75 10.41 -59.03
C ASN A 21 -29.49 9.43 -58.11
N GLN A 22 -30.65 8.90 -58.51
CA GLN A 22 -31.34 7.84 -57.76
C GLN A 22 -30.52 6.56 -57.72
N THR A 23 -29.91 6.15 -58.84
CA THR A 23 -29.08 4.95 -58.91
C THR A 23 -27.83 5.06 -58.01
N ILE A 24 -27.17 6.22 -58.02
CA ILE A 24 -26.02 6.50 -57.13
C ILE A 24 -26.46 6.48 -55.65
N THR A 25 -27.63 7.03 -55.33
CA THR A 25 -28.18 7.05 -53.97
C THR A 25 -28.51 5.64 -53.49
N VAL A 26 -29.13 4.81 -54.33
CA VAL A 26 -29.47 3.42 -54.01
C VAL A 26 -28.21 2.56 -53.89
N ALA A 27 -27.22 2.75 -54.78
CA ALA A 27 -25.94 2.07 -54.70
C ALA A 27 -25.15 2.48 -53.43
N GLY A 28 -25.17 3.77 -53.08
CA GLY A 28 -24.62 4.28 -51.83
C GLY A 28 -25.29 3.67 -50.60
N ALA A 29 -26.63 3.60 -50.59
CA ALA A 29 -27.40 2.98 -49.51
C ALA A 29 -27.13 1.48 -49.37
N LEU A 30 -26.99 0.74 -50.48
CA LEU A 30 -26.60 -0.68 -50.50
C LEU A 30 -25.17 -0.90 -49.98
N ILE A 31 -24.23 -0.02 -50.35
CA ILE A 31 -22.87 -0.04 -49.83
C ILE A 31 -22.89 0.19 -48.32
N THR A 32 -23.64 1.16 -47.82
CA THR A 32 -23.80 1.40 -46.37
C THR A 32 -24.43 0.19 -45.66
N LEU A 33 -25.53 -0.35 -46.21
CA LEU A 33 -26.27 -1.47 -45.64
C LEU A 33 -25.45 -2.77 -45.55
N VAL A 34 -24.49 -2.97 -46.45
CA VAL A 34 -23.67 -4.19 -46.49
C VAL A 34 -22.31 -3.97 -45.82
N ARG A 35 -21.67 -2.82 -46.03
CA ARG A 35 -20.31 -2.55 -45.55
C ARG A 35 -20.26 -2.29 -44.05
N GLU A 36 -21.23 -1.58 -43.49
CA GLU A 36 -21.23 -1.26 -42.06
C GLU A 36 -21.44 -2.51 -41.18
N PRO A 37 -22.39 -3.43 -41.47
CA PRO A 37 -22.52 -4.66 -40.71
C PRO A 37 -21.30 -5.59 -40.85
N ILE A 38 -20.71 -5.68 -42.05
CA ILE A 38 -19.50 -6.50 -42.27
C ILE A 38 -18.31 -5.90 -41.51
N ALA A 39 -18.12 -4.59 -41.55
CA ALA A 39 -17.08 -3.91 -40.78
C ALA A 39 -17.27 -4.13 -39.28
N ALA A 40 -18.50 -4.01 -38.77
CA ALA A 40 -18.83 -4.27 -37.38
C ALA A 40 -18.57 -5.75 -36.98
N ILE A 41 -18.90 -6.71 -37.85
CA ILE A 41 -18.62 -8.14 -37.62
C ILE A 41 -17.11 -8.42 -37.62
N LEU A 42 -16.35 -7.84 -38.56
CA LEU A 42 -14.90 -7.99 -38.62
C LEU A 42 -14.22 -7.36 -37.40
N GLU A 43 -14.67 -6.17 -36.99
CA GLU A 43 -14.18 -5.50 -35.79
C GLU A 43 -14.50 -6.31 -34.53
N HIS A 44 -15.72 -6.83 -34.41
CA HIS A 44 -16.12 -7.71 -33.31
C HIS A 44 -15.31 -9.01 -33.28
N THR A 45 -15.03 -9.60 -34.45
CA THR A 45 -14.20 -10.82 -34.56
C THR A 45 -12.76 -10.54 -34.15
N ALA A 46 -12.19 -9.42 -34.58
CA ALA A 46 -10.85 -9.00 -34.19
C ALA A 46 -10.76 -8.72 -32.68
N LYS A 47 -11.74 -8.00 -32.10
CA LYS A 47 -11.84 -7.75 -30.66
C LYS A 47 -11.95 -9.04 -29.86
N ASN A 48 -12.78 -9.98 -30.29
CA ASN A 48 -12.91 -11.28 -29.63
C ASN A 48 -11.64 -12.12 -29.71
N LYS A 49 -10.90 -12.04 -30.83
CA LYS A 49 -9.60 -12.72 -30.95
C LYS A 49 -8.60 -12.15 -29.93
N VAL A 50 -8.46 -10.83 -29.87
CA VAL A 50 -7.59 -10.14 -28.91
C VAL A 50 -7.99 -10.46 -27.47
N LEU A 51 -9.29 -10.47 -27.17
CA LEU A 51 -9.80 -10.81 -25.85
C LEU A 51 -9.46 -12.26 -25.45
N LYS A 52 -9.66 -13.24 -26.34
CA LYS A 52 -9.31 -14.64 -26.07
C LYS A 52 -7.81 -14.84 -25.88
N GLU A 53 -6.98 -14.15 -26.68
CA GLU A 53 -5.53 -14.14 -26.50
C GLU A 53 -5.13 -13.49 -25.17
N SER A 54 -5.81 -12.42 -24.76
CA SER A 54 -5.59 -11.72 -23.51
C SER A 54 -5.91 -12.58 -22.28
N LEU A 55 -6.99 -13.36 -22.35
CA LEU A 55 -7.44 -14.27 -21.29
C LEU A 55 -6.66 -15.58 -21.26
N GLY A 56 -6.15 -16.05 -22.40
CA GLY A 56 -5.42 -17.32 -22.51
C GLY A 56 -6.23 -18.49 -21.93
N GLU A 57 -5.67 -19.17 -20.95
CA GLU A 57 -6.28 -20.30 -20.23
C GLU A 57 -7.61 -19.96 -19.53
N TRP A 58 -7.87 -18.70 -19.19
CA TRP A 58 -9.12 -18.26 -18.55
C TRP A 58 -10.31 -18.14 -19.51
N THR A 59 -10.08 -18.26 -20.82
CA THR A 59 -11.12 -18.18 -21.85
C THR A 59 -12.27 -19.16 -21.57
N GLY A 60 -11.96 -20.37 -21.12
CA GLY A 60 -12.98 -21.39 -20.88
C GLY A 60 -13.99 -21.00 -19.80
N GLU A 61 -13.59 -20.23 -18.80
CA GLU A 61 -14.46 -19.79 -17.71
C GLU A 61 -15.16 -18.47 -18.02
N ALA A 62 -14.43 -17.52 -18.63
CA ALA A 62 -14.97 -16.21 -19.00
C ALA A 62 -16.22 -16.31 -19.88
N PHE A 63 -16.30 -17.33 -20.75
CA PHE A 63 -17.42 -17.52 -21.67
C PHE A 63 -18.48 -18.53 -21.19
N LYS A 64 -18.43 -19.02 -19.93
CA LYS A 64 -19.51 -19.85 -19.34
C LYS A 64 -20.75 -19.05 -19.00
N VAL A 65 -20.57 -17.79 -18.58
CA VAL A 65 -21.66 -16.84 -18.32
C VAL A 65 -22.20 -16.36 -19.67
N LYS A 66 -23.50 -16.07 -19.80
CA LYS A 66 -24.06 -15.52 -21.07
C LYS A 66 -23.31 -14.25 -21.46
N GLY A 67 -22.43 -14.35 -22.46
CA GLY A 67 -21.50 -13.28 -22.83
C GLY A 67 -20.08 -13.57 -22.34
N CYS A 68 -19.32 -12.51 -22.07
CA CYS A 68 -18.01 -12.61 -21.44
C CYS A 68 -18.12 -12.05 -20.01
N GLY A 69 -17.94 -12.91 -19.01
CA GLY A 69 -18.03 -12.53 -17.61
C GLY A 69 -16.78 -11.78 -17.14
N ILE A 70 -16.95 -10.87 -16.18
CA ILE A 70 -15.85 -10.16 -15.52
C ILE A 70 -15.44 -10.97 -14.30
N PRO A 71 -14.15 -11.34 -14.17
CA PRO A 71 -13.67 -12.05 -13.00
C PRO A 71 -13.68 -11.13 -11.79
N PHE A 72 -14.16 -11.64 -10.66
CA PHE A 72 -14.14 -11.00 -9.37
C PHE A 72 -13.40 -11.88 -8.37
N LEU A 73 -12.32 -11.36 -7.79
CA LEU A 73 -11.60 -12.01 -6.70
C LEU A 73 -12.09 -11.47 -5.35
N GLU A 74 -12.93 -12.27 -4.69
CA GLU A 74 -13.46 -11.95 -3.36
C GLU A 74 -12.43 -12.19 -2.25
N ALA A 75 -12.53 -11.40 -1.18
CA ALA A 75 -11.65 -11.50 -0.02
C ALA A 75 -11.73 -12.88 0.66
N GLU A 76 -12.92 -13.41 0.92
CA GLU A 76 -13.08 -14.67 1.65
C GLU A 76 -12.54 -15.88 0.88
N ALA A 77 -12.79 -15.95 -0.43
CA ALA A 77 -12.21 -16.98 -1.30
C ALA A 77 -10.68 -16.91 -1.30
N PHE A 78 -10.11 -15.70 -1.38
CA PHE A 78 -8.66 -15.53 -1.31
C PHE A 78 -8.07 -15.88 0.06
N LYS A 79 -8.74 -15.53 1.16
CA LYS A 79 -8.32 -15.89 2.53
C LYS A 79 -8.33 -17.40 2.72
N ALA A 80 -9.37 -18.09 2.24
CA ALA A 80 -9.43 -19.55 2.28
C ALA A 80 -8.25 -20.19 1.53
N HIS A 81 -7.91 -19.66 0.34
CA HIS A 81 -6.74 -20.07 -0.43
C HIS A 81 -5.42 -19.83 0.33
N LEU A 82 -5.26 -18.66 0.95
CA LEU A 82 -4.10 -18.37 1.80
C LEU A 82 -3.98 -19.36 2.98
N VAL A 83 -5.09 -19.66 3.66
CA VAL A 83 -5.10 -20.60 4.80
C VAL A 83 -4.75 -22.01 4.34
N GLN A 84 -5.36 -22.49 3.26
CA GLN A 84 -5.14 -23.83 2.73
C GLN A 84 -3.66 -24.09 2.40
N HIS A 85 -2.97 -23.07 1.92
CA HIS A 85 -1.56 -23.15 1.51
C HIS A 85 -0.58 -22.58 2.55
N ASP A 86 -1.05 -22.15 3.72
CA ASP A 86 -0.26 -21.41 4.73
C ASP A 86 0.49 -20.20 4.13
N GLY A 87 -0.10 -19.59 3.10
CA GLY A 87 0.48 -18.51 2.29
C GLY A 87 1.68 -18.92 1.43
N VAL A 88 2.08 -20.19 1.39
CA VAL A 88 3.19 -20.68 0.58
C VAL A 88 2.69 -21.17 -0.77
N PHE A 89 3.04 -20.44 -1.83
CA PHE A 89 2.57 -20.73 -3.19
C PHE A 89 3.70 -21.24 -4.08
N THR A 90 3.43 -22.27 -4.88
CA THR A 90 4.37 -22.79 -5.87
C THR A 90 3.65 -22.86 -7.22
N PRO A 91 3.74 -21.81 -8.05
CA PRO A 91 3.07 -21.76 -9.34
C PRO A 91 3.45 -22.95 -10.22
N THR A 92 2.47 -23.58 -10.84
CA THR A 92 2.68 -24.73 -11.75
C THR A 92 2.21 -24.39 -13.16
N GLY A 93 2.92 -24.91 -14.16
CA GLY A 93 2.62 -24.69 -15.57
C GLY A 93 2.89 -23.25 -16.03
N ASP A 94 2.74 -23.03 -17.33
CA ASP A 94 2.91 -21.71 -17.94
C ASP A 94 1.59 -20.92 -17.92
N CYS A 95 1.68 -19.59 -17.75
CA CYS A 95 0.56 -18.69 -17.96
C CYS A 95 0.52 -18.26 -19.43
N THR A 96 -0.53 -18.65 -20.14
CA THR A 96 -0.70 -18.37 -21.59
C THR A 96 -1.37 -17.04 -21.88
N ALA A 97 -1.93 -16.38 -20.87
CA ALA A 97 -2.57 -15.08 -20.97
C ALA A 97 -1.53 -13.95 -21.17
N THR A 98 -1.96 -12.84 -21.76
CA THR A 98 -1.13 -11.64 -21.95
C THR A 98 -1.53 -10.47 -21.04
N ALA A 99 -2.71 -10.53 -20.41
CA ALA A 99 -3.13 -9.53 -19.42
C ALA A 99 -2.27 -9.61 -18.14
N GLY A 100 -2.25 -8.53 -17.35
CA GLY A 100 -1.50 -8.47 -16.09
C GLY A 100 -2.11 -9.32 -14.97
N TRP A 101 -3.43 -9.24 -14.75
CA TRP A 101 -4.09 -9.95 -13.66
C TRP A 101 -3.95 -11.48 -13.72
N PRO A 102 -3.96 -12.18 -14.88
CA PRO A 102 -3.71 -13.62 -14.93
C PRO A 102 -2.31 -13.99 -14.47
N HIS A 103 -1.31 -13.15 -14.75
CA HIS A 103 0.05 -13.36 -14.25
C HIS A 103 0.16 -13.16 -12.74
N LEU A 104 -0.62 -12.22 -12.17
CA LEU A 104 -0.73 -12.08 -10.72
C LEU A 104 -1.35 -13.33 -10.09
N LEU A 105 -2.48 -13.80 -10.63
CA LEU A 105 -3.14 -15.01 -10.14
C LEU A 105 -2.24 -16.24 -10.27
N HIS A 106 -1.57 -16.41 -11.41
CA HIS A 106 -0.60 -17.47 -11.63
C HIS A 106 0.51 -17.45 -10.57
N ALA A 107 1.09 -16.28 -10.29
CA ALA A 107 2.12 -16.13 -9.26
C ALA A 107 1.64 -16.47 -7.84
N LEU A 108 0.31 -16.39 -7.60
CA LEU A 108 -0.38 -16.78 -6.36
C LEU A 108 -0.91 -18.23 -6.42
N SER A 109 -0.52 -19.02 -7.42
CA SER A 109 -1.00 -20.39 -7.66
C SER A 109 -2.52 -20.49 -7.82
N ILE A 110 -3.15 -19.41 -8.30
CA ILE A 110 -4.57 -19.38 -8.66
C ILE A 110 -4.67 -19.66 -10.17
N ARG A 111 -5.40 -20.72 -10.52
CA ARG A 111 -5.53 -21.25 -11.88
C ARG A 111 -7.02 -21.47 -12.20
N PRO A 112 -7.38 -21.60 -13.49
CA PRO A 112 -8.71 -22.06 -13.87
C PRO A 112 -9.06 -23.39 -13.19
N GLY A 113 -10.31 -23.53 -12.75
CA GLY A 113 -10.88 -24.72 -12.12
C GLY A 113 -10.70 -24.82 -10.61
N LEU A 114 -10.11 -23.80 -9.97
CA LEU A 114 -9.97 -23.75 -8.50
C LEU A 114 -11.19 -23.14 -7.78
N ASP A 115 -12.17 -22.64 -8.52
CA ASP A 115 -13.39 -22.01 -7.97
C ASP A 115 -13.11 -20.88 -6.96
N ILE A 116 -12.01 -20.14 -7.15
CA ILE A 116 -11.63 -18.97 -6.34
C ILE A 116 -12.21 -17.67 -6.91
N LEU A 117 -12.40 -17.60 -8.22
CA LEU A 117 -12.95 -16.43 -8.90
C LEU A 117 -14.45 -16.58 -9.09
N ASP A 118 -15.18 -15.52 -8.77
CA ASP A 118 -16.56 -15.35 -9.21
C ASP A 118 -16.60 -14.71 -10.60
N TRP A 119 -17.51 -15.16 -11.45
CA TRP A 119 -17.69 -14.61 -12.79
C TRP A 119 -19.00 -13.84 -12.87
N ARG A 120 -18.92 -12.51 -12.95
CA ARG A 120 -20.09 -11.63 -12.99
C ARG A 120 -20.46 -11.26 -14.43
N PRO A 121 -21.75 -11.07 -14.76
CA PRO A 121 -22.12 -10.52 -16.07
C PRO A 121 -21.48 -9.15 -16.26
N ALA A 122 -20.93 -8.89 -17.44
CA ALA A 122 -20.52 -7.53 -17.79
C ALA A 122 -21.76 -6.61 -17.75
N THR A 123 -21.73 -5.57 -16.92
CA THR A 123 -22.75 -4.53 -16.97
C THR A 123 -22.42 -3.57 -18.11
N ASP A 124 -23.45 -3.11 -18.84
CA ASP A 124 -23.29 -2.20 -19.97
C ASP A 124 -22.43 -0.99 -19.56
N GLY A 125 -21.25 -0.86 -20.16
CA GLY A 125 -20.29 0.20 -19.88
C GLY A 125 -18.99 -0.22 -19.19
N GLN A 126 -18.80 -1.49 -18.83
CA GLN A 126 -17.49 -1.96 -18.35
C GLN A 126 -16.52 -2.23 -19.50
N VAL A 127 -15.38 -1.55 -19.37
CA VAL A 127 -14.44 -1.19 -20.43
C VAL A 127 -13.63 -2.42 -20.86
N PRO A 128 -13.69 -2.88 -22.13
CA PRO A 128 -12.50 -3.50 -22.70
C PRO A 128 -11.38 -2.48 -22.53
N LEU A 129 -10.32 -2.86 -21.82
CA LEU A 129 -9.14 -2.03 -21.62
C LEU A 129 -8.75 -1.37 -22.95
N ARG A 130 -8.13 -0.19 -22.96
CA ARG A 130 -7.78 0.53 -24.22
C ARG A 130 -6.98 -0.33 -25.22
N ASN A 131 -6.37 -1.43 -24.78
CA ASN A 131 -5.65 -2.42 -25.56
C ASN A 131 -6.51 -3.64 -26.02
N GLY A 132 -7.82 -3.63 -25.81
CA GLY A 132 -8.74 -4.73 -26.13
C GLY A 132 -8.80 -5.87 -25.12
N GLY A 133 -8.13 -5.75 -23.96
CA GLY A 133 -8.14 -6.75 -22.88
C GLY A 133 -9.33 -6.60 -21.91
N MET A 134 -9.44 -7.52 -20.96
CA MET A 134 -10.44 -7.50 -19.88
C MET A 134 -9.76 -7.20 -18.54
N ALA A 135 -10.34 -6.25 -17.79
CA ALA A 135 -9.94 -5.99 -16.40
C ALA A 135 -10.59 -6.99 -15.45
N MET A 136 -9.93 -7.25 -14.32
CA MET A 136 -10.48 -8.01 -13.20
C MET A 136 -10.96 -7.06 -12.11
N GLU A 137 -12.06 -7.39 -11.44
CA GLU A 137 -12.43 -6.72 -10.19
C GLU A 137 -11.84 -7.48 -9.01
N VAL A 138 -11.29 -6.76 -8.04
CA VAL A 138 -10.63 -7.35 -6.87
C VAL A 138 -11.12 -6.63 -5.62
N ALA A 139 -11.52 -7.37 -4.59
CA ALA A 139 -11.75 -6.77 -3.28
C ALA A 139 -10.43 -6.15 -2.78
N GLY A 140 -10.43 -4.88 -2.40
CA GLY A 140 -9.21 -4.15 -2.05
C GLY A 140 -8.46 -4.77 -0.87
N GLU A 141 -9.16 -5.43 0.05
CA GLU A 141 -8.59 -6.30 1.08
C GLU A 141 -7.62 -7.35 0.51
N VAL A 142 -7.92 -7.95 -0.64
CA VAL A 142 -7.03 -8.92 -1.32
C VAL A 142 -5.72 -8.26 -1.73
N ILE A 143 -5.79 -7.06 -2.29
CA ILE A 143 -4.59 -6.29 -2.66
C ILE A 143 -3.76 -5.97 -1.41
N CYS A 144 -4.42 -5.56 -0.32
CA CYS A 144 -3.76 -5.30 0.97
C CYS A 144 -3.08 -6.56 1.52
N HIS A 145 -3.70 -7.73 1.44
CA HIS A 145 -3.11 -9.01 1.84
C HIS A 145 -1.89 -9.36 0.99
N ILE A 146 -2.00 -9.28 -0.35
CA ILE A 146 -0.89 -9.57 -1.26
C ILE A 146 0.32 -8.69 -0.93
N ILE A 147 0.12 -7.39 -0.76
CA ILE A 147 1.21 -6.45 -0.43
C ILE A 147 1.81 -6.77 0.93
N ASN A 148 0.99 -6.89 1.96
CA ASN A 148 1.47 -7.15 3.32
C ASN A 148 2.30 -8.44 3.41
N ILE A 149 1.82 -9.51 2.76
CA ILE A 149 2.43 -10.84 2.83
C ILE A 149 3.65 -10.94 1.90
N TYR A 150 3.57 -10.44 0.67
CA TYR A 150 4.59 -10.73 -0.34
C TYR A 150 5.47 -9.55 -0.76
N ARG A 151 5.27 -8.32 -0.25
CA ARG A 151 6.20 -7.21 -0.53
C ARG A 151 7.65 -7.60 -0.31
N GLU A 152 8.52 -7.26 -1.26
CA GLU A 152 9.97 -7.36 -1.10
C GLU A 152 10.43 -6.40 0.01
N GLN A 153 11.14 -6.95 0.99
CA GLN A 153 11.82 -6.14 1.98
C GLN A 153 13.12 -5.63 1.37
N GLU A 154 13.39 -4.35 1.53
CA GLU A 154 14.68 -3.79 1.13
C GLU A 154 15.79 -4.38 2.00
N GLU A 155 16.94 -4.69 1.40
CA GLU A 155 18.08 -5.23 2.13
C GLU A 155 18.72 -4.15 3.02
N PRO A 156 19.20 -4.50 4.23
CA PRO A 156 19.89 -3.57 5.10
C PRO A 156 21.11 -2.97 4.39
N THR A 157 21.27 -1.65 4.50
CA THR A 157 22.45 -0.92 4.03
C THR A 157 23.29 -0.43 5.20
N HIS A 158 24.56 -0.07 4.97
CA HIS A 158 25.43 0.56 6.00
C HIS A 158 24.91 1.91 6.51
N VAL A 159 23.94 2.51 5.81
CA VAL A 159 23.26 3.73 6.24
C VAL A 159 21.81 3.39 6.56
N VAL A 160 21.29 3.95 7.65
CA VAL A 160 19.86 3.82 8.00
C VAL A 160 19.00 4.46 6.91
N LYS A 161 18.21 3.63 6.22
CA LYS A 161 17.22 4.08 5.24
C LYS A 161 15.82 4.02 5.82
N VAL A 162 15.11 5.14 5.81
CA VAL A 162 13.71 5.21 6.23
C VAL A 162 12.83 4.49 5.21
N LEU A 163 12.07 3.50 5.68
CA LEU A 163 11.12 2.74 4.88
C LEU A 163 9.93 3.61 4.52
N LYS A 164 9.61 3.65 3.22
CA LYS A 164 8.36 4.24 2.72
C LYS A 164 7.26 3.19 2.66
N ARG A 165 6.04 3.58 3.01
CA ARG A 165 4.85 2.74 2.82
C ARG A 165 4.53 2.64 1.34
N CYS A 166 4.17 1.44 0.89
CA CYS A 166 3.59 1.23 -0.44
C CYS A 166 2.27 2.00 -0.60
N ALA A 167 1.50 2.12 0.49
CA ALA A 167 0.29 2.95 0.55
C ALA A 167 0.57 4.41 0.10
N ASP A 168 1.69 4.98 0.56
CA ASP A 168 2.05 6.38 0.30
C ASP A 168 2.64 6.56 -1.10
N SER A 169 3.45 5.61 -1.58
CA SER A 169 4.06 5.65 -2.92
C SER A 169 3.11 5.22 -4.05
N LYS A 170 1.96 4.61 -3.70
CA LYS A 170 1.02 3.98 -4.64
C LYS A 170 1.64 2.92 -5.56
N GLU A 171 2.71 2.30 -5.08
CA GLU A 171 3.42 1.23 -5.78
C GLU A 171 4.09 0.28 -4.81
N CYS A 172 4.18 -0.99 -5.21
CA CYS A 172 4.79 -2.06 -4.45
C CYS A 172 5.57 -3.00 -5.37
N VAL A 173 6.80 -3.36 -4.94
CA VAL A 173 7.60 -4.40 -5.59
C VAL A 173 7.38 -5.72 -4.87
N LEU A 174 7.05 -6.74 -5.67
CA LEU A 174 6.81 -8.11 -5.25
C LEU A 174 7.90 -9.02 -5.86
N PRO A 175 8.17 -10.21 -5.28
CA PRO A 175 9.09 -11.21 -5.82
C PRO A 175 8.81 -11.62 -7.26
N PHE A 176 7.57 -11.41 -7.71
CA PHE A 176 7.04 -11.87 -8.98
C PHE A 176 6.55 -10.74 -9.89
N GLY A 177 6.65 -9.49 -9.47
CA GLY A 177 6.15 -8.38 -10.28
C GLY A 177 6.15 -7.05 -9.56
N LYS A 178 5.53 -6.07 -10.19
CA LYS A 178 5.27 -4.75 -9.62
C LYS A 178 3.78 -4.50 -9.67
N LEU A 179 3.21 -4.07 -8.55
CA LEU A 179 1.85 -3.57 -8.46
C LEU A 179 1.91 -2.05 -8.32
N ALA A 180 1.17 -1.33 -9.13
CA ALA A 180 1.01 0.12 -9.01
C ALA A 180 -0.49 0.46 -9.12
N TRP A 181 -0.94 1.51 -8.46
CA TRP A 181 -2.34 1.91 -8.53
C TRP A 181 -2.53 3.42 -8.57
N THR A 182 -3.62 3.84 -9.20
CA THR A 182 -4.02 5.24 -9.34
C THR A 182 -5.51 5.37 -9.10
N GLU A 183 -5.96 6.61 -8.90
CA GLU A 183 -7.39 6.92 -8.81
C GLU A 183 -7.81 7.52 -10.16
N VAL A 184 -8.83 6.93 -10.79
CA VAL A 184 -9.42 7.37 -12.06
C VAL A 184 -10.92 7.46 -11.86
N ASP A 185 -11.49 8.65 -12.03
CA ASP A 185 -12.93 8.91 -11.85
C ASP A 185 -13.51 8.39 -10.51
N GLY A 186 -12.73 8.52 -9.43
CA GLY A 186 -13.10 8.06 -8.09
C GLY A 186 -13.02 6.53 -7.89
N LYS A 187 -12.44 5.80 -8.84
CA LYS A 187 -12.18 4.36 -8.75
C LYS A 187 -10.68 4.10 -8.64
N THR A 188 -10.33 3.14 -7.79
CA THR A 188 -8.95 2.65 -7.70
C THR A 188 -8.68 1.68 -8.85
N VAL A 189 -7.74 2.03 -9.72
CA VAL A 189 -7.27 1.20 -10.83
C VAL A 189 -5.84 0.78 -10.53
N ALA A 190 -5.61 -0.53 -10.46
CA ALA A 190 -4.30 -1.13 -10.29
C ALA A 190 -3.79 -1.70 -11.62
N THR A 191 -2.47 -1.79 -11.73
CA THR A 191 -1.79 -2.44 -12.84
C THR A 191 -0.74 -3.37 -12.26
N PHE A 192 -0.73 -4.61 -12.73
CA PHE A 192 0.32 -5.58 -12.41
C PHE A 192 1.23 -5.82 -13.60
N THR A 193 2.53 -5.63 -13.38
CA THR A 193 3.58 -5.96 -14.35
C THR A 193 4.38 -7.15 -13.83
N ALA A 194 4.29 -8.29 -14.50
CA ALA A 194 5.03 -9.49 -14.14
C ALA A 194 6.55 -9.30 -14.29
N LYS A 195 7.33 -9.91 -13.40
CA LYS A 195 8.77 -10.13 -13.63
C LYS A 195 8.95 -11.23 -14.68
N GLY A 196 10.20 -11.53 -15.05
CA GLY A 196 10.52 -12.60 -16.00
C GLY A 196 9.97 -13.96 -15.57
N LYS A 197 9.80 -14.87 -16.55
CA LYS A 197 9.19 -16.20 -16.35
C LYS A 197 9.77 -16.97 -15.14
N LYS A 198 11.10 -16.92 -14.95
CA LYS A 198 11.78 -17.57 -13.83
C LYS A 198 11.29 -17.06 -12.47
N GLN A 199 11.13 -15.75 -12.34
CA GLN A 199 10.65 -15.12 -11.11
C GLN A 199 9.17 -15.42 -10.89
N THR A 200 8.34 -15.36 -11.93
CA THR A 200 6.90 -15.65 -11.84
C THR A 200 6.59 -17.11 -11.50
N MET A 201 7.51 -18.05 -11.78
CA MET A 201 7.37 -19.46 -11.39
C MET A 201 8.09 -19.84 -10.08
N SER A 202 8.87 -18.96 -9.46
CA SER A 202 9.54 -19.33 -8.21
C SER A 202 8.55 -19.50 -7.05
N PRO A 203 8.88 -20.30 -6.02
CA PRO A 203 8.06 -20.38 -4.82
C PRO A 203 7.88 -19.02 -4.14
N ARG A 204 6.74 -18.82 -3.49
CA ARG A 204 6.42 -17.65 -2.66
C ARG A 204 6.48 -18.07 -1.21
N VAL A 205 7.25 -17.33 -0.43
CA VAL A 205 7.29 -17.47 1.02
C VAL A 205 6.69 -16.18 1.62
N PRO A 206 5.66 -16.30 2.46
CA PRO A 206 5.12 -15.19 3.24
C PRO A 206 6.23 -14.45 3.95
N PHE A 207 6.20 -13.12 3.93
CA PHE A 207 7.13 -12.26 4.66
C PHE A 207 8.63 -12.44 4.30
N GLY A 208 8.96 -13.13 3.20
CA GLY A 208 10.34 -13.33 2.75
C GLY A 208 11.15 -14.21 3.71
N SER A 209 12.37 -13.77 4.07
CA SER A 209 13.23 -14.47 5.03
C SER A 209 12.59 -14.58 6.42
N LEU A 210 11.84 -13.56 6.84
CA LEU A 210 11.15 -13.56 8.13
C LEU A 210 10.17 -14.75 8.28
N GLY A 211 9.41 -15.05 7.23
CA GLY A 211 8.43 -16.14 7.28
C GLY A 211 9.04 -17.52 7.33
N GLN A 212 10.32 -17.69 6.98
CA GLN A 212 11.04 -18.95 7.16
C GLN A 212 11.28 -19.29 8.64
N HIS A 213 11.20 -18.28 9.50
CA HIS A 213 11.32 -18.42 10.96
C HIS A 213 9.96 -18.55 11.66
N LEU A 214 8.84 -18.43 10.93
CA LEU A 214 7.52 -18.70 11.48
C LEU A 214 7.23 -20.21 11.48
N ASP A 215 6.51 -20.67 12.49
CA ASP A 215 6.09 -22.06 12.58
C ASP A 215 5.11 -22.40 11.45
N LYS A 216 5.28 -23.56 10.82
CA LYS A 216 4.37 -24.02 9.76
C LYS A 216 2.93 -24.11 10.27
N GLY A 217 1.99 -23.66 9.45
CA GLY A 217 0.56 -23.61 9.78
C GLY A 217 0.17 -22.43 10.67
N THR A 218 1.10 -21.51 10.99
CA THR A 218 0.84 -20.36 11.86
C THR A 218 0.90 -19.03 11.14
N VAL A 219 1.22 -18.99 9.84
CA VAL A 219 1.43 -17.75 9.09
C VAL A 219 0.16 -16.91 9.10
N TRP A 220 -0.97 -17.51 8.71
CA TRP A 220 -2.25 -16.80 8.68
C TRP A 220 -2.68 -16.34 10.07
N ALA A 221 -2.64 -17.22 11.07
CA ALA A 221 -3.01 -16.87 12.44
C ALA A 221 -2.17 -15.72 13.00
N THR A 222 -0.85 -15.76 12.78
CA THR A 222 0.08 -14.69 13.18
C THR A 222 -0.26 -13.39 12.46
N TYR A 223 -0.50 -13.44 11.16
CA TYR A 223 -0.85 -12.29 10.35
C TYR A 223 -2.20 -11.66 10.75
N SER A 224 -3.25 -12.46 10.91
CA SER A 224 -4.57 -12.01 11.35
C SER A 224 -4.51 -11.37 12.74
N ASN A 225 -3.72 -11.96 13.66
CA ASN A 225 -3.52 -11.39 14.99
C ASN A 225 -2.91 -9.97 14.92
N VAL A 226 -2.01 -9.72 13.96
CA VAL A 226 -1.41 -8.40 13.74
C VAL A 226 -2.41 -7.41 13.18
N LEU A 227 -3.28 -7.84 12.27
CA LEU A 227 -4.35 -6.99 11.74
C LEU A 227 -5.33 -6.55 12.83
N GLU A 228 -5.62 -7.45 13.79
CA GLU A 228 -6.54 -7.17 14.89
C GLU A 228 -5.91 -6.31 15.99
N HIS A 229 -4.72 -6.68 16.46
CA HIS A 229 -4.09 -6.08 17.64
C HIS A 229 -2.99 -5.07 17.32
N GLY A 230 -2.63 -4.94 16.04
CA GLY A 230 -1.56 -4.09 15.54
C GLY A 230 -0.17 -4.71 15.67
N ILE A 231 -0.02 -5.86 16.33
CA ILE A 231 1.25 -6.55 16.57
C ILE A 231 1.01 -8.06 16.76
N SER A 232 1.96 -8.88 16.32
CA SER A 232 1.88 -10.35 16.38
C SER A 232 2.08 -10.91 17.77
N ASP A 233 2.95 -10.32 18.59
CA ASP A 233 3.07 -10.67 20.01
C ASP A 233 2.10 -9.82 20.83
N THR A 234 1.01 -10.46 21.29
CA THR A 234 -0.04 -9.80 22.08
C THR A 234 0.47 -9.29 23.43
N LYS A 235 1.61 -9.77 23.93
CA LYS A 235 2.25 -9.22 25.14
C LYS A 235 2.80 -7.81 24.91
N LEU A 236 3.03 -7.43 23.66
CA LEU A 236 3.47 -6.10 23.23
C LEU A 236 2.31 -5.22 22.76
N ALA A 237 1.07 -5.72 22.83
CA ALA A 237 -0.11 -4.94 22.47
C ALA A 237 -0.28 -3.75 23.43
N TRP A 238 -0.65 -2.60 22.86
CA TRP A 238 -0.93 -1.43 23.67
C TRP A 238 -2.19 -1.65 24.51
N PRO A 239 -2.24 -1.19 25.78
CA PRO A 239 -3.43 -1.28 26.61
C PRO A 239 -4.65 -0.67 25.91
N LYS A 240 -5.83 -1.23 26.21
CA LYS A 240 -7.11 -0.70 25.71
C LYS A 240 -7.34 0.71 26.27
N PRO A 241 -7.95 1.63 25.50
CA PRO A 241 -8.36 2.93 26.03
C PRO A 241 -9.21 2.75 27.29
N GLY A 242 -8.95 3.53 28.33
CA GLY A 242 -9.72 3.48 29.59
C GLY A 242 -9.24 2.48 30.65
N THR A 243 -8.28 1.59 30.36
CA THR A 243 -7.59 0.87 31.44
C THR A 243 -6.71 1.85 32.20
N SER A 244 -7.10 2.21 33.42
CA SER A 244 -6.30 3.08 34.30
C SER A 244 -5.03 2.35 34.72
N LYS A 245 -3.95 2.55 33.96
CA LYS A 245 -2.60 2.23 34.41
C LYS A 245 -1.95 3.51 34.89
N ASP A 246 -1.16 3.40 35.95
CA ASP A 246 -0.33 4.51 36.41
C ASP A 246 0.58 5.03 35.28
N LYS A 247 0.83 6.34 35.24
CA LYS A 247 1.59 6.97 34.16
C LYS A 247 3.01 6.40 34.08
N ARG A 248 3.63 6.10 35.22
CA ARG A 248 4.96 5.47 35.28
C ARG A 248 4.96 4.12 34.58
N ASP A 249 3.96 3.28 34.83
CA ASP A 249 3.83 1.96 34.20
C ASP A 249 3.63 2.06 32.69
N GLN A 250 2.89 3.07 32.22
CA GLN A 250 2.72 3.29 30.78
C GLN A 250 4.01 3.74 30.10
N MET A 251 4.83 4.57 30.76
CA MET A 251 6.15 4.98 30.26
C MET A 251 7.12 3.81 30.21
N GLU A 252 7.20 2.99 31.25
CA GLU A 252 8.05 1.79 31.27
C GLU A 252 7.59 0.75 30.24
N LEU A 253 6.27 0.61 30.02
CA LEU A 253 5.73 -0.26 28.98
C LEU A 253 6.14 0.23 27.58
N LEU A 254 6.05 1.53 27.30
CA LEU A 254 6.50 2.11 26.04
C LEU A 254 7.99 1.81 25.82
N VAL A 255 8.84 2.11 26.80
CA VAL A 255 10.28 1.88 26.70
C VAL A 255 10.59 0.39 26.49
N SER A 256 9.99 -0.49 27.29
CA SER A 256 10.21 -1.94 27.18
C SER A 256 9.78 -2.49 25.82
N ASN A 257 8.64 -2.05 25.29
CA ASN A 257 8.15 -2.51 23.99
C ASN A 257 9.07 -2.03 22.85
N MET A 258 9.53 -0.79 22.90
CA MET A 258 10.47 -0.25 21.88
C MET A 258 11.80 -1.02 21.87
N ILE A 259 12.35 -1.32 23.05
CA ILE A 259 13.57 -2.14 23.18
C ILE A 259 13.38 -3.53 22.58
N LYS A 260 12.25 -4.18 22.85
CA LYS A 260 11.94 -5.53 22.33
C LYS A 260 11.73 -5.56 20.83
N ILE A 261 11.24 -4.48 20.23
CA ILE A 261 11.09 -4.36 18.77
C ILE A 261 12.44 -4.14 18.09
N GLN A 262 13.33 -3.35 18.70
CA GLN A 262 14.68 -3.16 18.18
C GLN A 262 15.56 -4.40 18.36
N ASN A 263 15.29 -5.21 19.39
CA ASN A 263 16.02 -6.43 19.73
C ASN A 263 15.06 -7.63 19.82
N PRO A 264 14.42 -8.01 18.71
CA PRO A 264 13.46 -9.11 18.69
C PRO A 264 14.17 -10.45 18.98
N THR A 265 13.57 -11.26 19.85
CA THR A 265 14.01 -12.64 20.10
C THR A 265 13.28 -13.66 19.23
N LYS A 266 12.20 -13.23 18.57
CA LYS A 266 11.34 -14.02 17.68
C LYS A 266 10.86 -13.15 16.53
N PRO A 267 10.42 -13.74 15.41
CA PRO A 267 9.80 -13.02 14.31
C PRO A 267 8.63 -12.16 14.80
N LEU A 268 8.63 -10.89 14.40
CA LEU A 268 7.62 -9.93 14.82
C LEU A 268 7.04 -9.18 13.62
N LEU A 269 5.74 -9.32 13.44
CA LEU A 269 4.93 -8.48 12.57
C LEU A 269 4.26 -7.36 13.37
N LEU A 270 4.21 -6.15 12.84
CA LEU A 270 3.50 -5.00 13.44
C LEU A 270 2.89 -4.08 12.36
N THR A 271 1.98 -3.21 12.75
CA THR A 271 1.33 -2.24 11.87
C THR A 271 1.89 -0.82 12.08
N TYR A 272 1.78 0.05 11.07
CA TYR A 272 2.02 1.49 11.26
C TYR A 272 1.11 2.11 12.31
N ARG A 273 -0.11 1.59 12.48
CA ARG A 273 -1.02 2.02 13.55
C ARG A 273 -0.43 1.79 14.94
N TRP A 274 0.25 0.66 15.16
CA TRP A 274 0.92 0.37 16.42
C TRP A 274 2.03 1.40 16.70
N LEU A 275 2.83 1.75 15.69
CA LEU A 275 3.89 2.76 15.78
C LEU A 275 3.33 4.16 16.04
N LYS A 276 2.27 4.54 15.33
CA LYS A 276 1.56 5.80 15.55
C LYS A 276 1.04 5.91 16.98
N LYS A 277 0.47 4.84 17.54
CA LYS A 277 0.04 4.82 18.95
C LYS A 277 1.24 4.98 19.90
N ALA A 278 2.39 4.41 19.59
CA ALA A 278 3.63 4.61 20.35
C ALA A 278 4.07 6.08 20.33
N SER A 279 4.01 6.75 19.17
CA SER A 279 4.32 8.17 19.02
C SER A 279 3.38 9.06 19.82
N VAL A 280 2.08 8.79 19.76
CA VAL A 280 1.07 9.51 20.54
C VAL A 280 1.33 9.35 22.03
N LEU A 281 1.66 8.15 22.51
CA LEU A 281 2.03 7.93 23.91
C LEU A 281 3.28 8.72 24.30
N LYS A 282 4.32 8.70 23.47
CA LYS A 282 5.54 9.48 23.69
C LYS A 282 5.24 10.98 23.77
N SER A 283 4.48 11.52 22.81
CA SER A 283 4.07 12.94 22.78
C SER A 283 3.30 13.31 24.06
N LYS A 284 2.32 12.48 24.44
CA LYS A 284 1.50 12.70 25.64
C LYS A 284 2.32 12.72 26.94
N PHE A 285 3.42 12.00 27.02
CA PHE A 285 4.29 12.03 28.20
C PHE A 285 5.22 13.24 28.24
N LEU A 286 5.51 13.84 27.09
CA LEU A 286 6.52 14.89 26.93
C LEU A 286 5.89 16.28 26.67
N SER A 287 4.58 16.36 26.47
CA SER A 287 3.83 17.59 26.24
C SER A 287 2.50 17.59 27.01
N ARG A 288 1.95 18.79 27.22
CA ARG A 288 0.59 18.98 27.72
C ARG A 288 -0.35 19.17 26.54
N ASN A 289 -1.41 18.36 26.48
CA ASN A 289 -2.44 18.41 25.43
C ASN A 289 -1.91 18.31 23.99
N ASP A 290 -0.82 17.58 23.75
CA ASP A 290 -0.21 17.32 22.43
C ASP A 290 0.30 18.55 21.64
N GLU A 291 0.12 19.78 22.16
CA GLU A 291 0.55 21.03 21.50
C GLU A 291 1.53 21.87 22.35
N ASP A 292 1.55 21.67 23.68
CA ASP A 292 2.43 22.44 24.58
C ASP A 292 3.90 21.96 24.47
N LYS A 293 4.68 22.68 23.66
CA LYS A 293 6.12 22.48 23.47
C LYS A 293 6.98 23.11 24.59
N SER A 294 6.40 23.56 25.70
CA SER A 294 7.16 24.30 26.72
C SER A 294 8.24 23.48 27.43
N PHE A 295 8.10 22.15 27.56
CA PHE A 295 9.21 21.32 28.07
C PHE A 295 10.39 21.29 27.09
N LEU A 296 10.15 21.15 25.78
CA LEU A 296 11.20 21.27 24.77
C LEU A 296 11.87 22.66 24.83
N ASN A 297 11.08 23.72 24.90
CA ASN A 297 11.59 25.09 24.95
C ASN A 297 12.50 25.32 26.18
N ASP A 298 12.12 24.77 27.33
CA ASP A 298 12.91 24.88 28.56
C ASP A 298 14.24 24.11 28.45
N ILE A 299 14.26 22.94 27.79
CA ILE A 299 15.50 22.21 27.51
C ILE A 299 16.38 23.01 26.54
N ILE A 300 15.80 23.59 25.49
CA ILE A 300 16.53 24.45 24.55
C ILE A 300 17.13 25.66 25.28
N ALA A 301 16.39 26.30 26.17
CA ALA A 301 16.90 27.39 27.00
C ALA A 301 18.05 26.93 27.90
N THR A 302 17.97 25.71 28.44
CA THR A 302 19.05 25.09 29.23
C THR A 302 20.30 24.84 28.38
N VAL A 303 20.14 24.41 27.12
CA VAL A 303 21.25 24.27 26.16
C VAL A 303 21.90 25.64 25.87
N GLU A 304 21.10 26.68 25.65
CA GLU A 304 21.60 28.03 25.39
C GLU A 304 22.35 28.63 26.58
N ALA A 305 21.89 28.35 27.80
CA ALA A 305 22.50 28.82 29.03
C ALA A 305 23.76 28.03 29.45
N ALA A 306 24.04 26.88 28.83
CA ALA A 306 25.18 26.04 29.20
C ALA A 306 26.52 26.72 28.81
N PRO A 307 27.38 27.08 29.78
CA PRO A 307 28.66 27.76 29.50
C PRO A 307 29.70 26.85 28.86
N GLU A 308 29.60 25.53 29.04
CA GLU A 308 30.53 24.54 28.50
C GLU A 308 30.35 24.26 26.99
N LEU A 309 29.31 24.82 26.37
CA LEU A 309 28.99 24.60 24.96
C LEU A 309 29.29 25.84 24.13
N ASP A 310 30.02 25.67 23.02
CA ASP A 310 30.12 26.70 21.99
C ASP A 310 28.86 26.77 21.10
N GLY A 311 28.80 27.76 20.21
CA GLY A 311 27.65 27.96 19.32
C GLY A 311 27.37 26.81 18.35
N ILE A 312 28.39 26.03 17.96
CA ILE A 312 28.25 24.87 17.06
C ILE A 312 27.62 23.72 17.82
N HIS A 313 28.15 23.40 19.01
CA HIS A 313 27.61 22.35 19.86
C HIS A 313 26.18 22.66 20.33
N LYS A 314 25.89 23.92 20.68
CA LYS A 314 24.52 24.37 21.01
C LYS A 314 23.56 24.11 19.86
N ARG A 315 23.94 24.48 18.62
CA ARG A 315 23.10 24.23 17.44
C ARG A 315 22.84 22.75 17.24
N GLY A 316 23.89 21.92 17.25
CA GLY A 316 23.76 20.47 17.07
C GLY A 316 22.90 19.80 18.14
N LEU A 317 23.07 20.17 19.41
CA LEU A 317 22.27 19.64 20.51
C LEU A 317 20.80 20.06 20.42
N LYS A 318 20.51 21.32 20.06
CA LYS A 318 19.12 21.77 19.85
C LYS A 318 18.43 20.98 18.74
N GLU A 319 19.10 20.79 17.61
CA GLU A 319 18.55 20.00 16.50
C GLU A 319 18.30 18.55 16.94
N ARG A 320 19.25 17.94 17.64
CA ARG A 320 19.12 16.57 18.15
C ARG A 320 17.98 16.42 19.16
N ILE A 321 17.91 17.29 20.16
CA ILE A 321 16.86 17.27 21.19
C ILE A 321 15.49 17.47 20.53
N THR A 322 15.38 18.39 19.58
CA THR A 322 14.13 18.60 18.83
C THR A 322 13.68 17.32 18.11
N ARG A 323 14.61 16.55 17.52
CA ARG A 323 14.30 15.26 16.89
C ARG A 323 13.77 14.22 17.89
N TYR A 324 14.24 14.24 19.14
CA TYR A 324 13.75 13.32 20.18
C TYR A 324 12.29 13.55 20.56
N PHE A 325 11.75 14.76 20.39
CA PHE A 325 10.37 15.05 20.77
C PHE A 325 9.32 14.67 19.71
N MET A 326 9.70 14.52 18.44
CA MET A 326 8.81 14.09 17.34
C MET A 326 7.39 14.70 17.33
N PHE A 327 7.25 16.01 17.56
CA PHE A 327 5.94 16.65 17.65
C PHE A 327 5.12 16.68 16.34
N GLU A 328 5.73 16.36 15.20
CA GLU A 328 5.13 16.56 13.86
C GLU A 328 5.19 15.30 12.97
N LYS A 329 5.76 14.19 13.46
CA LYS A 329 5.97 12.95 12.67
C LYS A 329 5.81 11.71 13.55
N ASP A 330 5.16 10.68 13.00
CA ASP A 330 5.11 9.34 13.62
C ASP A 330 6.51 8.72 13.68
N PHE A 331 6.71 7.74 14.56
CA PHE A 331 7.92 6.92 14.60
C PHE A 331 8.17 6.37 13.20
N GLN A 332 9.37 6.63 12.70
CA GLN A 332 9.77 6.14 11.40
C GLN A 332 10.38 4.75 11.56
N CYS A 333 10.27 3.93 10.53
CA CYS A 333 10.99 2.66 10.47
C CYS A 333 12.20 2.81 9.57
N GLY A 334 13.34 2.35 10.07
CA GLY A 334 14.58 2.30 9.31
C GLY A 334 15.03 0.86 9.11
N ILE A 335 15.80 0.61 8.07
CA ILE A 335 16.64 -0.58 7.94
C ILE A 335 18.09 -0.12 7.77
N GLY A 336 19.03 -0.91 8.31
CA GLY A 336 20.46 -0.64 8.21
C GLY A 336 21.17 -0.63 9.57
N GLU A 337 22.47 -0.38 9.52
CA GLU A 337 23.32 -0.27 10.70
C GLU A 337 23.37 1.17 11.18
N SER A 338 23.28 1.36 12.50
CA SER A 338 23.38 2.68 13.13
C SER A 338 24.85 3.02 13.35
N ASP A 339 25.56 3.42 12.31
CA ASP A 339 26.90 4.02 12.42
C ASP A 339 26.82 5.52 12.74
N PHE A 340 25.95 5.90 13.67
CA PHE A 340 25.99 7.23 14.25
C PHE A 340 27.18 7.30 15.20
N THR A 341 28.36 7.62 14.65
CA THR A 341 29.46 8.15 15.46
C THR A 341 28.99 9.50 16.00
N ASP A 342 28.55 9.47 17.25
CA ASP A 342 28.04 10.65 17.91
C ASP A 342 29.19 11.67 18.02
N PRO A 343 28.98 12.94 17.61
CA PRO A 343 29.97 13.97 17.89
C PRO A 343 30.23 13.99 19.40
N SER A 344 31.50 14.05 19.80
CA SER A 344 31.86 14.17 21.21
C SER A 344 31.42 15.53 21.73
N TYR A 345 30.28 15.59 22.41
CA TYR A 345 29.81 16.80 23.08
C TYR A 345 30.49 16.96 24.45
N PRO A 346 30.87 18.19 24.86
CA PRO A 346 31.42 18.46 26.20
C PRO A 346 30.47 18.07 27.35
N VAL A 347 29.17 18.06 27.08
CA VAL A 347 28.12 17.62 28.01
C VAL A 347 27.08 16.80 27.26
N SER A 348 26.61 15.71 27.86
CA SER A 348 25.63 14.83 27.22
C SER A 348 24.22 15.45 27.23
N PRO A 349 23.36 15.16 26.23
CA PRO A 349 21.96 15.58 26.23
C PRO A 349 21.20 15.18 27.50
N GLN A 350 21.53 14.03 28.08
CA GLN A 350 20.90 13.51 29.29
C GLN A 350 21.15 14.41 30.52
N VAL A 351 22.35 14.99 30.63
CA VAL A 351 22.70 15.92 31.71
C VAL A 351 21.91 17.21 31.56
N LEU A 352 21.78 17.74 30.35
CA LEU A 352 21.01 18.98 30.10
C LEU A 352 19.53 18.78 30.42
N VAL A 353 18.94 17.65 30.02
CA VAL A 353 17.56 17.32 30.37
C VAL A 353 17.39 17.18 31.88
N GLN A 354 18.36 16.56 32.58
CA GLN A 354 18.30 16.47 34.04
C GLN A 354 18.31 17.86 34.68
N ARG A 355 19.20 18.77 34.24
CA ARG A 355 19.23 20.15 34.75
C ARG A 355 17.88 20.87 34.55
N THR A 356 17.22 20.67 33.41
CA THR A 356 15.89 21.24 33.18
C THR A 356 14.86 20.66 34.15
N LEU A 357 14.85 19.34 34.35
CA LEU A 357 13.93 18.67 35.28
C LEU A 357 14.16 19.13 36.72
N ASP A 358 15.41 19.25 37.16
CA ASP A 358 15.77 19.75 38.51
C ASP A 358 15.21 21.16 38.74
N GLY A 359 15.14 21.99 37.69
CA GLY A 359 14.53 23.32 37.74
C GLY A 359 13.02 23.33 38.06
N TYR A 360 12.33 22.20 37.90
CA TYR A 360 10.90 22.06 38.22
C TYR A 360 10.63 21.62 39.67
N SER A 361 11.67 21.30 40.44
CA SER A 361 11.57 20.83 41.83
C SER A 361 10.93 21.82 42.80
N GLY A 362 10.83 23.10 42.45
CA GLY A 362 10.14 24.15 43.23
C GLY A 362 8.69 24.41 42.80
N LEU A 363 8.22 23.79 41.73
CA LEU A 363 6.88 24.04 41.20
C LEU A 363 5.78 23.35 42.05
N PRO A 364 4.56 23.90 42.08
CA PRO A 364 3.40 23.29 42.75
C PRO A 364 3.10 21.87 42.27
N ALA A 365 2.52 21.04 43.14
CA ALA A 365 2.23 19.63 42.85
C ALA A 365 1.19 19.42 41.74
N ASP A 366 0.31 20.39 41.50
CA ASP A 366 -0.67 20.38 40.40
C ASP A 366 -0.08 20.86 39.06
N ASN A 367 1.18 21.30 39.04
CA ASN A 367 1.88 21.70 37.83
C ASN A 367 2.41 20.46 37.08
N TRP A 368 2.04 20.28 35.82
CA TRP A 368 2.48 19.15 35.01
C TRP A 368 4.02 19.06 34.85
N LYS A 369 4.74 20.19 34.92
CA LYS A 369 6.21 20.20 34.89
C LYS A 369 6.81 19.66 36.20
N ARG A 370 6.12 19.83 37.33
CA ARG A 370 6.48 19.19 38.60
C ARG A 370 6.37 17.67 38.48
N GLU A 371 5.29 17.20 37.86
CA GLU A 371 5.10 15.76 37.58
C GLU A 371 6.24 15.19 36.70
N LEU A 372 6.72 15.95 35.70
CA LEU A 372 7.89 15.54 34.91
C LEU A 372 9.14 15.35 35.77
N HIS A 373 9.40 16.25 36.73
CA HIS A 373 10.51 16.11 37.67
C HIS A 373 10.37 14.86 38.53
N ASP A 374 9.18 14.63 39.09
CA ASP A 374 8.91 13.48 39.96
C ASP A 374 9.01 12.14 39.19
N LEU A 375 8.81 12.16 37.86
CA LEU A 375 9.00 11.04 36.93
C LEU A 375 10.34 11.09 36.17
N GLY A 376 11.31 11.89 36.61
CA GLY A 376 12.46 12.30 35.80
C GLY A 376 13.27 11.14 35.19
N ALA A 377 13.39 10.01 35.88
CA ALA A 377 14.04 8.82 35.34
C ALA A 377 13.29 8.25 34.12
N GLN A 378 11.97 8.11 34.21
CA GLN A 378 11.11 7.63 33.12
C GLN A 378 11.04 8.64 31.97
N VAL A 379 10.94 9.94 32.28
CA VAL A 379 10.92 11.01 31.26
C VAL A 379 12.17 10.94 30.39
N LYS A 380 13.35 10.79 30.98
CA LYS A 380 14.59 10.61 30.23
C LYS A 380 14.54 9.36 29.35
N LYS A 381 14.16 8.19 29.89
CA LYS A 381 14.05 6.96 29.10
C LYS A 381 13.14 7.12 27.89
N VAL A 382 11.97 7.74 28.07
CA VAL A 382 10.99 7.97 26.99
C VAL A 382 11.51 8.98 25.97
N LEU A 383 12.07 10.10 26.42
CA LEU A 383 12.60 11.15 25.55
C LEU A 383 13.66 10.59 24.60
N PHE A 384 14.62 9.83 25.13
CA PHE A 384 15.74 9.27 24.38
C PHE A 384 15.42 7.99 23.61
N LEU A 385 14.14 7.62 23.47
CA LEU A 385 13.74 6.65 22.46
C LEU A 385 14.02 7.25 21.07
N GLU A 386 14.89 6.61 20.29
CA GLU A 386 15.25 7.08 18.96
C GLU A 386 14.00 7.20 18.05
N PRO A 387 13.85 8.31 17.30
CA PRO A 387 12.68 8.56 16.45
C PRO A 387 12.56 7.61 15.27
N ILE A 388 13.67 6.93 14.92
CA ILE A 388 13.74 5.90 13.89
C ILE A 388 13.91 4.56 14.59
N VAL A 389 12.91 3.69 14.43
CA VAL A 389 12.99 2.29 14.86
C VAL A 389 13.73 1.52 13.79
N ILE A 390 14.99 1.19 14.06
CA ILE A 390 15.77 0.34 13.18
C ILE A 390 15.25 -1.09 13.32
N LEU A 391 14.67 -1.59 12.23
CA LEU A 391 14.11 -2.92 12.14
C LEU A 391 15.23 -3.89 11.77
N GLY A 392 15.53 -4.83 12.68
CA GLY A 392 16.35 -5.98 12.34
C GLY A 392 15.62 -6.92 11.37
N GLY A 393 16.33 -7.91 10.83
CA GLY A 393 15.76 -8.91 9.90
C GLY A 393 14.63 -9.78 10.48
N MET A 394 14.37 -9.67 11.79
CA MET A 394 13.31 -10.38 12.52
C MET A 394 12.05 -9.53 12.74
N VAL A 395 11.97 -8.31 12.18
CA VAL A 395 10.78 -7.45 12.29
C VAL A 395 10.28 -7.01 10.92
N ARG A 396 8.96 -7.05 10.72
CA ARG A 396 8.31 -6.52 9.52
C ARG A 396 7.10 -5.67 9.86
N VAL A 397 7.03 -4.49 9.26
CA VAL A 397 5.89 -3.59 9.38
C VAL A 397 4.96 -3.79 8.19
N LEU A 398 3.69 -4.03 8.46
CA LEU A 398 2.63 -4.17 7.46
C LEU A 398 2.27 -2.80 6.87
N ASP A 399 2.16 -2.72 5.55
CA ASP A 399 1.80 -1.50 4.83
C ASP A 399 0.34 -1.08 5.02
N PHE A 400 -0.54 -2.08 5.13
CA PHE A 400 -1.99 -1.89 5.23
C PHE A 400 -2.55 -2.61 6.46
N GLY A 401 -3.46 -1.95 7.17
CA GLY A 401 -4.37 -2.52 8.14
C GLY A 401 -5.83 -2.34 7.72
N THR A 402 -6.75 -2.89 8.50
CA THR A 402 -8.20 -2.93 8.22
C THR A 402 -8.88 -1.57 8.14
N ILE A 403 -8.21 -0.51 8.56
CA ILE A 403 -8.71 0.88 8.55
C ILE A 403 -8.17 1.71 7.38
N ASP A 404 -7.24 1.16 6.58
CA ASP A 404 -6.73 1.87 5.41
C ASP A 404 -7.78 1.89 4.29
N ASP A 405 -7.82 3.01 3.56
CA ASP A 405 -8.86 3.33 2.56
C ASP A 405 -9.03 2.25 1.48
N MET A 406 -7.96 1.56 1.08
CA MET A 406 -8.02 0.49 0.09
C MET A 406 -8.82 -0.74 0.57
N TRP A 407 -8.87 -1.02 1.88
CA TRP A 407 -9.42 -2.28 2.41
C TRP A 407 -10.90 -2.46 2.08
N GLY A 408 -11.67 -1.36 2.10
CA GLY A 408 -13.12 -1.35 1.85
C GLY A 408 -13.52 -1.03 0.40
N LYS A 409 -12.57 -0.99 -0.53
CA LYS A 409 -12.83 -0.60 -1.93
C LYS A 409 -12.84 -1.81 -2.87
N THR A 410 -13.46 -1.65 -4.04
CA THR A 410 -13.23 -2.53 -5.19
C THR A 410 -12.15 -1.92 -6.07
N VAL A 411 -11.13 -2.72 -6.40
CA VAL A 411 -10.01 -2.34 -7.26
C VAL A 411 -10.19 -2.97 -8.64
N GLN A 412 -10.00 -2.19 -9.70
CA GLN A 412 -9.95 -2.71 -11.07
C GLN A 412 -8.49 -3.01 -11.43
N LEU A 413 -8.16 -4.25 -11.83
CA LEU A 413 -6.80 -4.71 -12.12
C LEU A 413 -6.58 -5.11 -13.58
#